data_AF-A0A0M1JF41-F1
#
_entry.id   AF-A0A0M1JF41-F1
#
_cell.length_a   1.000
_cell.length_b   1.000
_cell.length_c   1.000
_cell.angle_alpha   90.00
_cell.angle_beta   90.00
_cell.angle_gamma   90.00
#
_symmetry.space_group_name_H-M   'P 1'
#
loop_
_entity.id
_entity.type
_entity.pdbx_description
1 polymer ?
#
loop_
_entity_poly.entity_id
_entity_poly.type
_entity_poly.pdbx_seq_one_letter_code
_entity_poly.pdbx_strand_id
1 'polypeptide(L)'
;MDINCDIKGLKMIKKNILVVTSRFPFPPIGGDKLKNYNLIKLLNNEYNIHFVSLIDRELNEDDLNFCEEYCTSYKVFKKSRFQSVVNLLLYFFNGKPLQVNYYYFNDVQKYINQKLEKCDLIINTLIRTSEYVLRSDKPKFLDMVDSIALNYMRSHDNVKSLLWKIIYSYEIKRLLKYEQMCVSHYSNTFFCE
;
A
#
# COMPACT_ATOMS: atom_id res chain seq x y z
N MET A 1 12.86 18.96 50.03
CA MET A 1 11.84 17.93 49.81
C MET A 1 11.79 17.69 48.33
N ASP A 2 12.61 16.75 47.87
CA ASP A 2 12.70 16.34 46.48
C ASP A 2 11.44 15.57 46.10
N ILE A 3 10.76 16.03 45.06
CA ILE A 3 9.77 15.22 44.34
C ILE A 3 10.44 14.82 43.02
N ASN A 4 11.35 13.85 43.12
CA ASN A 4 11.77 13.06 41.96
C ASN A 4 10.62 12.10 41.64
N CYS A 5 9.71 12.53 40.78
CA CYS A 5 8.70 11.64 40.21
C CYS A 5 9.39 10.76 39.16
N ASP A 6 9.53 9.47 39.47
CA ASP A 6 10.00 8.43 38.57
C ASP A 6 9.09 8.30 37.33
N ILE A 7 9.42 9.01 36.24
CA ILE A 7 8.81 8.82 34.90
C ILE A 7 9.67 7.86 34.06
N LYS A 8 10.21 6.81 34.66
CA LYS A 8 11.03 5.79 33.95
C LYS A 8 10.33 4.45 33.71
N GLY A 9 9.05 4.33 34.05
CA GLY A 9 8.34 3.03 34.06
C GLY A 9 7.17 2.83 33.10
N LEU A 10 6.62 3.86 32.46
CA LEU A 10 5.51 3.70 31.51
C LEU A 10 6.04 3.40 30.11
N LYS A 11 6.38 2.13 29.87
CA LYS A 11 6.53 1.62 28.50
C LYS A 11 5.15 1.71 27.85
N MET A 12 4.89 2.83 27.17
CA MET A 12 3.67 3.04 26.38
C MET A 12 3.46 1.82 25.49
N ILE A 13 2.32 1.15 25.63
CA ILE A 13 1.98 0.01 24.76
C ILE A 13 1.88 0.56 23.35
N LYS A 14 2.84 0.18 22.49
CA LYS A 14 2.82 0.56 21.07
C LYS A 14 1.55 0.04 20.44
N LYS A 15 0.86 0.90 19.70
CA LYS A 15 -0.31 0.51 18.89
C LYS A 15 0.13 -0.36 17.73
N ASN A 16 -0.75 -1.23 17.27
CA ASN A 16 -0.50 -2.11 16.14
C ASN A 16 -0.95 -1.43 14.85
N ILE A 17 -0.06 -1.35 13.86
CA ILE A 17 -0.35 -0.74 12.56
C ILE A 17 -0.22 -1.77 11.44
N LEU A 18 -1.22 -1.84 10.57
CA LEU A 18 -1.11 -2.60 9.32
C LEU A 18 -0.56 -1.67 8.23
N VAL A 19 0.60 -2.03 7.67
CA VAL A 19 1.19 -1.32 6.52
C VAL A 19 1.07 -2.20 5.28
N VAL A 20 0.40 -1.72 4.23
CA VAL A 20 0.18 -2.47 2.98
C VAL A 20 0.79 -1.75 1.79
N THR A 21 1.70 -2.39 1.07
CA THR A 21 2.33 -1.82 -0.13
C THR A 21 2.10 -2.67 -1.38
N SER A 22 1.89 -2.00 -2.52
CA SER A 22 1.74 -2.69 -3.82
C SER A 22 3.07 -3.27 -4.34
N ARG A 23 4.20 -2.77 -3.84
CA ARG A 23 5.55 -3.19 -4.19
C ARG A 23 6.41 -3.24 -2.95
N PHE A 24 7.33 -4.19 -2.92
CA PHE A 24 8.31 -4.30 -1.86
C PHE A 24 9.26 -3.09 -1.88
N PRO A 25 9.49 -2.41 -0.73
CA PRO A 25 10.25 -1.17 -0.67
C PRO A 25 11.77 -1.37 -0.75
N PHE A 26 12.27 -2.62 -0.69
CA PHE A 26 13.69 -2.92 -0.80
C PHE A 26 14.06 -3.55 -2.18
N PRO A 27 15.28 -3.27 -2.70
CA PRO A 27 16.20 -2.22 -2.26
C PRO A 27 15.56 -0.83 -2.47
N PRO A 28 15.90 0.18 -1.63
CA PRO A 28 15.29 1.51 -1.66
C PRO A 28 15.81 2.36 -2.82
N ILE A 29 15.72 1.82 -4.03
CA ILE A 29 16.13 2.44 -5.29
C ILE A 29 14.88 2.95 -5.99
N GLY A 30 14.83 4.26 -6.21
CA GLY A 30 13.66 4.96 -6.78
C GLY A 30 12.81 5.64 -5.70
N GLY A 31 12.06 6.67 -6.10
CA GLY A 31 11.33 7.54 -5.18
C GLY A 31 10.24 6.83 -4.36
N ASP A 32 9.45 5.95 -5.00
CA ASP A 32 8.36 5.22 -4.33
C ASP A 32 8.88 4.25 -3.27
N LYS A 33 9.94 3.49 -3.61
CA LYS A 33 10.58 2.53 -2.71
C LYS A 33 11.30 3.20 -1.55
N LEU A 34 12.12 4.23 -1.83
CA LEU A 34 12.86 4.96 -0.82
C LEU A 34 11.92 5.61 0.20
N LYS A 35 10.82 6.21 -0.27
CA LYS A 35 9.80 6.78 0.62
C LYS A 35 9.17 5.73 1.52
N ASN A 36 8.69 4.62 0.96
CA ASN A 36 8.06 3.55 1.73
C ASN A 36 9.02 2.90 2.73
N TYR A 37 10.29 2.73 2.36
CA TYR A 37 11.34 2.27 3.26
C TYR A 37 11.49 3.23 4.47
N ASN A 38 11.63 4.53 4.21
CA ASN A 38 11.76 5.53 5.28
C ASN A 38 10.51 5.65 6.14
N LEU A 39 9.32 5.55 5.54
CA LEU A 39 8.04 5.53 6.27
C LEU A 39 7.99 4.37 7.27
N ILE A 40 8.32 3.15 6.83
CA ILE A 40 8.33 1.96 7.70
C ILE A 40 9.37 2.14 8.82
N LYS A 41 10.57 2.63 8.49
CA LYS A 41 11.62 2.92 9.48
C LYS A 41 11.17 3.94 10.54
N LEU A 42 10.50 5.02 10.14
CA LEU A 42 9.98 6.03 11.05
C LEU A 42 8.86 5.49 11.94
N LEU A 43 7.93 4.73 11.36
CA LEU A 43 6.80 4.15 12.08
C LEU A 43 7.24 3.12 13.13
N ASN A 44 8.34 2.41 12.90
CA ASN A 44 8.83 1.36 13.80
C ASN A 44 9.16 1.91 15.21
N ASN A 45 9.50 3.19 15.30
CA ASN A 45 9.80 3.85 16.57
C ASN A 45 8.57 3.95 17.49
N GLU A 46 7.37 4.07 16.91
CA GLU A 46 6.12 4.38 17.64
C GLU A 46 5.09 3.24 17.60
N TYR A 47 5.15 2.37 16.58
CA TYR A 47 4.13 1.36 16.32
C TYR A 47 4.72 -0.05 16.20
N ASN A 48 3.90 -1.05 16.53
CA ASN A 48 4.18 -2.44 16.17
C ASN A 48 3.71 -2.66 14.72
N ILE A 49 4.67 -2.73 13.79
CA ILE A 49 4.36 -2.80 12.36
C ILE A 49 4.03 -4.23 11.95
N HIS A 50 2.85 -4.36 11.34
CA HIS A 50 2.41 -5.55 10.66
C HIS A 50 2.42 -5.27 9.15
N PHE A 51 3.43 -5.80 8.46
CA PHE A 51 3.73 -5.41 7.09
C PHE A 51 3.21 -6.44 6.07
N VAL A 52 2.53 -5.97 5.02
CA VAL A 52 2.06 -6.79 3.90
C VAL A 52 2.50 -6.15 2.59
N SER A 53 3.16 -6.93 1.73
CA SER A 53 3.62 -6.43 0.44
C SER A 53 3.52 -7.48 -0.65
N LEU A 54 3.51 -7.02 -1.90
CA LEU A 54 3.65 -7.86 -3.08
C LEU A 54 5.07 -7.73 -3.66
N ILE A 55 5.56 -8.82 -4.24
CA ILE A 55 6.87 -8.88 -4.91
C ILE A 55 6.80 -9.81 -6.12
N ASP A 56 7.56 -9.53 -7.18
CA ASP A 56 7.59 -10.35 -8.41
C ASP A 56 8.84 -11.24 -8.53
N ARG A 57 9.70 -11.21 -7.52
CA ARG A 57 10.93 -12.00 -7.38
C ARG A 57 10.96 -12.75 -6.04
N GLU A 58 11.91 -13.66 -5.87
CA GLU A 58 12.18 -14.21 -4.54
C GLU A 58 12.72 -13.14 -3.60
N LEU A 59 12.42 -13.30 -2.31
CA LEU A 59 13.07 -12.53 -1.26
C LEU A 59 14.53 -12.98 -1.15
N ASN A 60 15.44 -12.02 -1.01
CA ASN A 60 16.82 -12.28 -0.65
C ASN A 60 17.05 -12.00 0.85
N GLU A 61 18.26 -12.22 1.31
CA GLU A 61 18.65 -12.01 2.72
C GLU A 61 18.42 -10.56 3.16
N ASP A 62 18.78 -9.57 2.33
CA ASP A 62 18.59 -8.16 2.67
C ASP A 62 17.12 -7.76 2.81
N ASP A 63 16.23 -8.35 2.00
CA ASP A 63 14.79 -8.13 2.12
C ASP A 63 14.24 -8.67 3.45
N LEU A 64 14.74 -9.83 3.88
CA LEU A 64 14.37 -10.44 5.16
C LEU A 64 14.91 -9.59 6.31
N ASN A 65 16.17 -9.18 6.23
CA ASN A 65 16.80 -8.28 7.22
C ASN A 65 16.00 -6.99 7.38
N PHE A 66 15.56 -6.36 6.27
CA PHE A 66 14.67 -5.19 6.33
C PHE A 66 13.36 -5.48 7.09
N CYS A 67 12.72 -6.62 6.80
CA CYS A 67 11.46 -6.97 7.45
C CYS A 67 11.67 -7.26 8.95
N GLU A 68 12.72 -7.98 9.31
CA GLU A 68 13.03 -8.36 10.69
C GLU A 68 13.48 -7.16 11.53
N GLU A 69 14.21 -6.21 10.94
CA GLU A 69 14.66 -5.00 11.63
C GLU A 69 13.51 -4.03 11.94
N TYR A 70 12.58 -3.86 11.01
CA TYR A 70 11.57 -2.81 11.10
C TYR A 70 10.13 -3.28 11.35
N CYS A 71 9.82 -4.57 11.23
CA CYS A 71 8.44 -5.07 11.32
C CYS A 71 8.28 -6.10 12.44
N THR A 72 7.26 -5.92 13.28
CA THR A 72 6.84 -6.90 14.30
C THR A 72 6.34 -8.19 13.67
N SER A 73 5.69 -8.11 12.51
CA SER A 73 5.42 -9.30 11.68
C SER A 73 5.27 -8.88 10.23
N TYR A 74 5.60 -9.76 9.29
CA TYR A 74 5.45 -9.47 7.88
C TYR A 74 4.90 -10.65 7.08
N LYS A 75 4.26 -10.36 5.96
CA LYS A 75 3.95 -11.33 4.91
C LYS A 75 4.13 -10.70 3.55
N VAL A 76 5.10 -11.21 2.81
CA VAL A 76 5.32 -10.82 1.42
C VAL A 76 4.76 -11.92 0.51
N PHE A 77 3.91 -11.52 -0.43
CA PHE A 77 3.33 -12.44 -1.41
C PHE A 77 4.09 -12.31 -2.73
N LYS A 78 4.74 -13.41 -3.13
CA LYS A 78 5.31 -13.52 -4.47
C LYS A 78 4.17 -13.68 -5.48
N LYS A 79 4.02 -12.72 -6.38
CA LYS A 79 3.01 -12.69 -7.44
C LYS A 79 3.68 -12.38 -8.77
N SER A 80 3.55 -13.30 -9.72
CA SER A 80 4.10 -13.11 -11.05
C SER A 80 3.24 -12.15 -11.85
N ARG A 81 3.85 -11.49 -12.85
CA ARG A 81 3.11 -10.63 -13.78
C ARG A 81 1.99 -11.37 -14.50
N PHE A 82 2.18 -12.66 -14.78
CA PHE A 82 1.15 -13.49 -15.38
C PHE A 82 -0.08 -13.60 -14.49
N GLN A 83 0.09 -13.85 -13.18
CA GLN A 83 -1.03 -13.91 -12.23
C GLN A 83 -1.77 -12.57 -12.15
N SER A 84 -1.04 -11.45 -12.13
CA SER A 84 -1.64 -10.12 -12.16
C SER A 84 -2.45 -9.85 -13.43
N VAL A 85 -1.96 -10.29 -14.60
CA VAL A 85 -2.67 -10.16 -15.88
C VAL A 85 -3.93 -11.03 -15.89
N VAL A 86 -3.85 -12.27 -15.39
CA VAL A 86 -5.04 -13.13 -15.26
C VAL A 86 -6.10 -12.48 -14.39
N ASN A 87 -5.72 -11.90 -13.24
CA ASN A 87 -6.65 -11.17 -12.39
C ASN A 87 -7.25 -9.95 -13.08
N LEU A 88 -6.47 -9.24 -13.88
CA LEU A 88 -6.98 -8.13 -14.67
C LEU A 88 -8.13 -8.55 -15.58
N LEU A 89 -8.01 -9.69 -16.25
CA LEU A 89 -9.04 -10.22 -17.15
C LEU A 89 -10.27 -10.70 -16.38
N LEU A 90 -10.08 -11.43 -15.26
CA LEU A 90 -11.17 -11.93 -14.43
C LEU A 90 -12.04 -10.80 -13.85
N TYR A 91 -11.41 -9.69 -13.48
CA TYR A 91 -12.07 -8.58 -12.81
C TYR A 91 -12.32 -7.38 -13.73
N PHE A 92 -12.09 -7.50 -15.03
CA PHE A 92 -12.18 -6.39 -15.98
C PHE A 92 -13.55 -5.67 -15.97
N PHE A 93 -14.63 -6.43 -15.77
CA PHE A 93 -16.01 -5.95 -15.83
C PHE A 93 -16.55 -5.38 -14.50
N ASN A 94 -15.76 -5.39 -13.41
CA ASN A 94 -16.22 -4.95 -12.10
C ASN A 94 -16.24 -3.41 -11.93
N GLY A 95 -15.87 -2.66 -12.96
CA GLY A 95 -15.84 -1.20 -12.96
C GLY A 95 -14.67 -0.56 -12.20
N LYS A 96 -13.80 -1.35 -11.56
CA LYS A 96 -12.61 -0.85 -10.86
C LYS A 96 -11.46 -0.53 -11.83
N PRO A 97 -10.50 0.31 -11.45
CA PRO A 97 -9.32 0.57 -12.27
C PRO A 97 -8.51 -0.70 -12.53
N LEU A 98 -7.86 -0.77 -13.69
CA LEU A 98 -7.01 -1.91 -14.04
C LEU A 98 -5.84 -2.02 -13.07
N GLN A 99 -5.28 -0.90 -12.63
CA GLN A 99 -4.25 -0.82 -11.59
C GLN A 99 -4.68 -1.45 -10.26
N VAL A 100 -5.96 -1.34 -9.87
CA VAL A 100 -6.44 -1.98 -8.63
C VAL A 100 -6.56 -3.49 -8.85
N ASN A 101 -7.20 -3.90 -9.95
CA ASN A 101 -7.41 -5.32 -10.27
C ASN A 101 -6.08 -6.08 -10.51
N TYR A 102 -5.06 -5.43 -11.08
CA TYR A 102 -3.73 -6.00 -11.32
C TYR A 102 -3.02 -6.40 -10.02
N TYR A 103 -3.25 -5.67 -8.93
CA TYR A 103 -2.63 -5.89 -7.63
C TYR A 103 -3.56 -6.56 -6.62
N TYR A 104 -4.79 -6.89 -7.00
CA TYR A 104 -5.76 -7.54 -6.13
C TYR A 104 -5.68 -9.07 -6.22
N PHE A 105 -5.56 -9.76 -5.08
CA PHE A 105 -5.53 -11.22 -4.99
C PHE A 105 -6.34 -11.69 -3.77
N ASN A 106 -7.16 -12.73 -3.95
CA ASN A 106 -8.05 -13.23 -2.89
C ASN A 106 -7.30 -13.79 -1.67
N ASP A 107 -6.15 -14.43 -1.85
CA ASP A 107 -5.32 -14.92 -0.75
C ASP A 107 -4.72 -13.79 0.08
N VAL A 108 -4.35 -12.67 -0.58
CA VAL A 108 -3.88 -11.46 0.08
C VAL A 108 -5.01 -10.79 0.86
N GLN A 109 -6.21 -10.68 0.27
CA GLN A 109 -7.40 -10.16 0.96
C GLN A 109 -7.72 -10.97 2.22
N LYS A 110 -7.68 -12.31 2.13
CA LYS A 110 -7.95 -13.20 3.27
C LYS A 110 -6.95 -12.97 4.40
N TYR A 111 -5.66 -12.85 4.07
CA TYR A 111 -4.62 -12.57 5.07
C TYR A 111 -4.80 -11.18 5.70
N ILE A 112 -5.07 -10.16 4.89
CA ILE A 112 -5.31 -8.80 5.38
C ILE A 112 -6.51 -8.77 6.33
N ASN A 113 -7.62 -9.44 6.00
CA ASN A 113 -8.79 -9.51 6.88
C ASN A 113 -8.45 -10.08 8.27
N GLN A 114 -7.69 -11.17 8.30
CA GLN A 114 -7.22 -11.75 9.57
C GLN A 114 -6.29 -10.80 10.33
N LYS A 115 -5.47 -10.04 9.61
CA LYS A 115 -4.51 -9.14 10.25
C LYS A 115 -5.18 -7.88 10.78
N LEU A 116 -6.17 -7.36 10.06
CA LEU A 116 -6.98 -6.22 10.47
C LEU A 116 -7.53 -6.39 11.88
N GLU A 117 -8.04 -7.57 12.25
CA GLU A 117 -8.58 -7.84 13.61
C GLU A 117 -7.61 -7.45 14.74
N LYS A 118 -6.29 -7.51 14.49
CA LYS A 118 -5.24 -7.27 15.50
C LYS A 118 -4.60 -5.87 15.41
N CYS A 119 -4.99 -5.06 14.43
CA CYS A 119 -4.42 -3.74 14.19
C CYS A 119 -5.36 -2.62 14.66
N ASP A 120 -4.80 -1.53 15.16
CA ASP A 120 -5.55 -0.35 15.60
C ASP A 120 -5.77 0.64 14.46
N LEU A 121 -4.82 0.71 13.52
CA LEU A 121 -4.89 1.56 12.34
C LEU A 121 -4.20 0.95 11.12
N ILE A 122 -4.46 1.55 9.96
CA ILE A 122 -4.03 1.05 8.65
C ILE A 122 -3.34 2.17 7.88
N ILE A 123 -2.20 1.87 7.27
CA ILE A 123 -1.60 2.68 6.21
C ILE A 123 -1.49 1.80 4.98
N ASN A 124 -1.95 2.28 3.83
CA ASN A 124 -1.69 1.61 2.56
C ASN A 124 -1.19 2.60 1.51
N THR A 125 -0.37 2.10 0.59
CA THR A 125 0.28 2.93 -0.43
C THR A 125 -0.36 2.73 -1.79
N LEU A 126 -0.61 3.86 -2.46
CA LEU A 126 -1.37 3.99 -3.70
C LEU A 126 -2.78 3.40 -3.62
N ILE A 127 -3.66 3.83 -4.53
CA ILE A 127 -4.99 3.22 -4.64
C ILE A 127 -4.96 1.73 -5.01
N ARG A 128 -3.83 1.23 -5.53
CA ARG A 128 -3.59 -0.18 -5.90
C ARG A 128 -3.88 -1.15 -4.76
N THR A 129 -3.67 -0.72 -3.52
CA THR A 129 -3.87 -1.56 -2.32
C THR A 129 -5.14 -1.19 -1.55
N SER A 130 -5.85 -0.14 -1.96
CA SER A 130 -7.01 0.37 -1.21
C SER A 130 -8.15 -0.63 -1.12
N GLU A 131 -8.37 -1.44 -2.17
CA GLU A 131 -9.45 -2.43 -2.16
C GLU A 131 -9.38 -3.38 -0.96
N TYR A 132 -8.16 -3.72 -0.53
CA TYR A 132 -7.94 -4.65 0.59
C TYR A 132 -8.48 -4.15 1.93
N VAL A 133 -8.53 -2.84 2.11
CA VAL A 133 -8.79 -2.19 3.40
C VAL A 133 -9.99 -1.25 3.35
N LEU A 134 -10.53 -0.98 2.17
CA LEU A 134 -11.60 -0.02 1.93
C LEU A 134 -12.82 -0.30 2.81
N ARG A 135 -13.16 -1.58 3.01
CA ARG A 135 -14.31 -2.05 3.82
C ARG A 135 -14.04 -2.11 5.33
N SER A 136 -12.83 -1.80 5.79
CA SER A 136 -12.52 -1.78 7.22
C SER A 136 -13.01 -0.48 7.86
N ASP A 137 -13.65 -0.58 9.02
CA ASP A 137 -14.08 0.59 9.81
C ASP A 137 -12.94 1.19 10.67
N LYS A 138 -11.75 0.60 10.62
CA LYS A 138 -10.59 1.09 11.36
C LYS A 138 -10.08 2.39 10.76
N PRO A 139 -9.47 3.29 11.57
CA PRO A 139 -8.75 4.45 11.06
C PRO A 139 -7.75 4.03 9.98
N LYS A 140 -7.90 4.61 8.79
CA LYS A 140 -7.12 4.25 7.60
C LYS A 140 -6.59 5.48 6.91
N PHE A 141 -5.32 5.43 6.56
CA PHE A 141 -4.58 6.49 5.92
C PHE A 141 -4.08 6.02 4.56
N LEU A 142 -4.35 6.80 3.52
CA LEU A 142 -3.90 6.50 2.17
C LEU A 142 -2.67 7.34 1.87
N ASP A 143 -1.52 6.70 1.72
CA ASP A 143 -0.39 7.35 1.07
C ASP A 143 -0.58 7.24 -0.44
N MET A 144 -1.11 8.29 -1.07
CA MET A 144 -1.33 8.28 -2.50
C MET A 144 -0.03 8.32 -3.30
N VAL A 145 1.08 8.76 -2.71
CA VAL A 145 2.32 9.11 -3.43
C VAL A 145 2.03 10.20 -4.47
N ASP A 146 1.53 9.81 -5.63
CA ASP A 146 1.10 10.65 -6.76
C ASP A 146 -0.27 10.17 -7.24
N SER A 147 -1.05 11.06 -7.86
CA SER A 147 -2.24 10.62 -8.61
C SER A 147 -1.82 9.79 -9.83
N ILE A 148 -2.25 8.53 -9.85
CA ILE A 148 -2.08 7.63 -10.99
C ILE A 148 -2.89 8.16 -12.16
N ALA A 149 -4.08 8.71 -11.89
CA ALA A 149 -4.92 9.32 -12.92
C ALA A 149 -4.21 10.47 -13.64
N LEU A 150 -3.63 11.43 -12.91
CA LEU A 150 -2.90 12.56 -13.50
C LEU A 150 -1.64 12.09 -14.25
N ASN A 151 -0.94 11.08 -13.74
CA ASN A 151 0.19 10.46 -14.45
C ASN A 151 -0.27 9.82 -15.77
N TYR A 152 -1.45 9.19 -15.79
CA TYR A 152 -2.01 8.56 -16.98
C TYR A 152 -2.50 9.59 -18.00
N MET A 153 -3.09 10.69 -17.55
CA MET A 153 -3.45 11.82 -18.42
C MET A 153 -2.22 12.37 -19.15
N ARG A 154 -1.15 12.67 -18.40
CA ARG A 154 0.14 13.12 -18.98
C ARG A 154 0.73 12.09 -19.94
N SER A 155 0.63 10.80 -19.62
CA SER A 155 1.20 9.72 -20.45
C SER A 155 0.39 9.48 -21.73
N HIS A 156 -0.93 9.68 -21.68
CA HIS A 156 -1.84 9.53 -22.81
C HIS A 156 -1.47 10.48 -23.97
N ASP A 157 -1.11 11.72 -23.66
CA ASP A 157 -0.81 12.74 -24.66
C ASP A 157 0.55 12.50 -25.34
N ASN A 158 1.47 11.81 -24.64
CA ASN A 158 2.83 11.55 -25.11
C ASN A 158 3.02 10.18 -25.78
N VAL A 159 2.12 9.22 -25.57
CA VAL A 159 2.30 7.86 -26.07
C VAL A 159 1.96 7.75 -27.57
N LYS A 160 2.85 7.10 -28.35
CA LYS A 160 2.64 6.87 -29.79
C LYS A 160 1.79 5.62 -30.09
N SER A 161 1.82 4.63 -29.20
CA SER A 161 1.12 3.35 -29.39
C SER A 161 -0.39 3.51 -29.23
N LEU A 162 -1.15 3.09 -30.24
CA LEU A 162 -2.61 3.16 -30.25
C LEU A 162 -3.24 2.29 -29.15
N LEU A 163 -2.66 1.12 -28.88
CA LEU A 163 -3.08 0.23 -27.79
C LEU A 163 -3.02 0.95 -26.43
N TRP A 164 -1.90 1.62 -26.14
CA TRP A 164 -1.72 2.36 -24.90
C TRP A 164 -2.65 3.57 -24.80
N LYS A 165 -2.93 4.27 -25.91
CA LYS A 165 -3.94 5.35 -25.92
C LYS A 165 -5.32 4.84 -25.50
N ILE A 166 -5.73 3.67 -26.01
CA ILE A 166 -7.00 3.05 -25.66
C ILE A 166 -7.03 2.66 -24.18
N ILE A 167 -5.97 2.02 -23.68
CA ILE A 167 -5.86 1.62 -22.26
C ILE A 167 -5.95 2.85 -21.36
N TYR A 168 -5.18 3.90 -21.64
CA TYR A 168 -5.22 5.13 -20.85
C TYR A 168 -6.59 5.82 -20.91
N SER A 169 -7.18 5.95 -22.09
CA SER A 169 -8.52 6.55 -22.26
C SER A 169 -9.58 5.80 -21.45
N TYR A 170 -9.50 4.47 -21.43
CA TYR A 170 -10.38 3.62 -20.63
C TYR A 170 -10.13 3.77 -19.13
N GLU A 171 -8.86 3.86 -18.72
CA GLU A 171 -8.47 3.76 -17.32
C GLU A 171 -8.53 5.10 -16.58
N ILE A 172 -8.19 6.23 -17.21
CA ILE A 172 -8.15 7.57 -16.57
C ILE A 172 -9.45 7.89 -15.83
N LYS A 173 -10.62 7.71 -16.49
CA LYS A 173 -11.92 8.01 -15.87
C LYS A 173 -12.20 7.13 -14.64
N ARG A 174 -11.77 5.87 -14.68
CA ARG A 174 -11.91 4.93 -13.56
C ARG A 174 -10.99 5.29 -12.42
N LEU A 175 -9.72 5.60 -12.72
CA LEU A 175 -8.74 6.04 -11.73
C LEU A 175 -9.22 7.30 -11.02
N LEU A 176 -9.65 8.34 -11.75
CA LEU A 176 -10.17 9.58 -11.14
C LEU A 176 -11.31 9.30 -10.16
N LYS A 177 -12.32 8.54 -10.61
CA LYS A 177 -13.47 8.18 -9.76
C LYS A 177 -13.04 7.38 -8.53
N TYR A 178 -12.12 6.43 -8.70
CA TYR A 178 -11.67 5.56 -7.62
C TYR A 178 -10.76 6.29 -6.62
N GLU A 179 -9.86 7.16 -7.09
CA GLU A 179 -9.04 8.03 -6.23
C GLU A 179 -9.92 8.95 -5.39
N GLN A 180 -10.91 9.62 -5.99
CA GLN A 180 -11.87 10.46 -5.27
C GLN A 180 -12.67 9.68 -4.22
N MET A 181 -13.16 8.49 -4.60
CA MET A 181 -13.85 7.58 -3.67
C MET A 181 -12.94 7.18 -2.51
N CYS A 182 -11.67 6.87 -2.76
CA CYS A 182 -10.72 6.57 -1.70
C CYS A 182 -10.54 7.79 -0.78
N VAL A 183 -10.29 8.98 -1.31
CA VAL A 183 -10.12 10.19 -0.48
C VAL A 183 -11.33 10.42 0.43
N SER A 184 -12.56 10.17 -0.04
CA SER A 184 -13.76 10.36 0.76
C SER A 184 -13.98 9.31 1.86
N HIS A 185 -13.36 8.12 1.75
CA HIS A 185 -13.56 7.01 2.70
C HIS A 185 -12.42 6.89 3.72
N TYR A 186 -11.32 7.61 3.53
CA TYR A 186 -10.14 7.52 4.37
C TYR A 186 -10.11 8.62 5.42
N SER A 187 -9.50 8.33 6.57
CA SER A 187 -9.39 9.30 7.67
C SER A 187 -8.50 10.47 7.29
N ASN A 188 -7.42 10.21 6.54
CA ASN A 188 -6.54 11.20 5.94
C ASN A 188 -5.86 10.61 4.70
N THR A 189 -5.42 11.48 3.79
CA THR A 189 -4.67 11.12 2.59
C THR A 189 -3.41 11.97 2.45
N PHE A 190 -2.28 11.36 2.14
CA PHE A 190 -1.00 12.05 1.91
C PHE A 190 -0.68 12.11 0.42
N PHE A 191 -0.17 13.26 -0.03
CA PHE A 191 0.32 13.50 -1.39
C PHE A 191 1.77 13.98 -1.34
N CYS A 192 2.58 13.58 -2.30
CA CYS A 192 3.90 14.14 -2.56
C CYS A 192 3.87 14.74 -3.97
N GLU A 193 3.72 16.06 -4.10
CA GLU A 193 3.95 16.78 -5.37
C GLU A 193 5.32 17.48 -5.36
#